data_AF-A0A2H5SCE6-F1
#
_entry.id   AF-A0A2H5SCE6-F1
#
_cell.length_a   1.000
_cell.length_b   1.000
_cell.length_c   1.000
_cell.angle_alpha   90.00
_cell.angle_beta   90.00
_cell.angle_gamma   90.00
#
_symmetry.space_group_name_H-M   'P 1'
#
loop_
_entity.id
_entity.type
_entity.pdbx_description
1 polymer ?
#
loop_
_entity_poly.entity_id
_entity_poly.type
_entity_poly.pdbx_seq_one_letter_code
_entity_poly.pdbx_strand_id
1 'polypeptide(L)'
;MPNKKNSGKNTRMEADVFEDVDTSSYEKSFKKKYNKMNDDLKWKLQCTGRVVEDVLFNSISNFTSEHLVHSFTIDINDSMLKEVYFPAELEEMDITNTK
;
A
#
# COMPACT_ATOMS: atom_id res chain seq x y z
N MET A 1 -25.53 27.59 -49.15
CA MET A 1 -25.17 26.44 -48.27
C MET A 1 -23.96 25.76 -48.87
N PRO A 2 -22.94 25.24 -48.14
CA PRO A 2 -22.68 25.15 -46.69
C PRO A 2 -21.49 26.06 -46.26
N ASN A 3 -21.47 26.67 -45.07
CA ASN A 3 -21.16 26.20 -43.70
C ASN A 3 -19.67 26.26 -43.29
N LYS A 4 -19.41 27.23 -42.39
CA LYS A 4 -18.27 27.47 -41.48
C LYS A 4 -17.22 26.38 -41.34
N LYS A 5 -15.94 26.78 -41.29
CA LYS A 5 -15.04 26.42 -40.17
C LYS A 5 -14.20 27.62 -39.75
N ASN A 6 -14.55 28.14 -38.58
CA ASN A 6 -13.84 29.18 -37.84
C ASN A 6 -12.51 28.61 -37.33
N SER A 7 -11.42 29.35 -37.50
CA SER A 7 -10.13 29.04 -36.89
C SER A 7 -10.19 29.36 -35.40
N GLY A 8 -9.97 28.37 -34.55
CA GLY A 8 -9.87 28.56 -33.10
C GLY A 8 -8.84 27.58 -32.56
N LYS A 9 -7.71 28.12 -32.11
CA LYS A 9 -6.65 27.41 -31.40
C LYS A 9 -7.18 27.04 -30.00
N ASN A 10 -7.01 25.80 -29.55
CA ASN A 10 -6.88 25.50 -28.12
C ASN A 10 -6.20 24.15 -27.89
N THR A 11 -5.05 24.26 -27.25
CA THR A 11 -4.21 23.22 -26.65
C THR A 11 -5.07 22.24 -25.85
N ARG A 12 -5.18 20.99 -26.31
CA ARG A 12 -5.69 19.90 -25.47
C ARG A 12 -4.48 19.27 -24.81
N MET A 13 -4.39 19.51 -23.50
CA MET A 13 -3.42 18.92 -22.58
C MET A 13 -3.46 17.40 -22.80
N GLU A 14 -2.31 16.81 -23.10
CA GLU A 14 -2.10 15.36 -23.11
C GLU A 14 -2.59 14.86 -21.75
N ALA A 15 -3.75 14.22 -21.74
CA ALA A 15 -4.22 13.51 -20.56
C ALA A 15 -3.25 12.34 -20.42
N ASP A 16 -2.42 12.39 -19.37
CA ASP A 16 -1.60 11.25 -18.96
C ASP A 16 -2.46 10.00 -19.06
N VAL A 17 -2.05 9.10 -19.95
CA VAL A 17 -2.60 7.76 -20.07
C VAL A 17 -2.33 7.11 -18.72
N PHE A 18 -3.33 7.13 -17.85
CA PHE A 18 -3.35 6.27 -16.67
C PHE A 18 -3.40 4.86 -17.24
N GLU A 19 -2.23 4.24 -17.43
CA GLU A 19 -2.16 2.82 -17.68
C GLU A 19 -2.88 2.16 -16.51
N ASP A 20 -3.94 1.41 -16.81
CA ASP A 20 -4.61 0.52 -15.88
C ASP A 20 -3.58 -0.54 -15.45
N VAL A 21 -2.70 -0.19 -14.51
CA VAL A 21 -1.83 -1.13 -13.83
C VAL A 21 -2.76 -2.15 -13.19
N ASP A 22 -2.67 -3.40 -13.65
CA ASP A 22 -3.43 -4.54 -13.14
C ASP A 22 -3.02 -4.83 -11.69
N THR A 23 -3.53 -3.98 -10.80
CA THR A 23 -3.42 -4.07 -9.34
C THR A 23 -3.95 -5.40 -8.80
N SER A 24 -4.82 -6.07 -9.58
CA SER A 24 -5.39 -7.37 -9.22
C SER A 24 -4.33 -8.47 -9.10
N SER A 25 -3.21 -8.36 -9.82
CA SER A 25 -2.12 -9.34 -9.75
C SER A 25 -1.42 -9.30 -8.38
N TYR A 26 -1.14 -8.10 -7.88
CA TYR A 26 -0.44 -7.88 -6.62
C TYR A 26 -1.30 -8.25 -5.43
N GLU A 27 -2.57 -7.84 -5.43
CA GLU A 27 -3.53 -8.17 -4.37
C GLU A 27 -3.70 -9.68 -4.21
N LYS A 28 -3.86 -10.42 -5.32
CA LYS A 28 -3.94 -11.88 -5.32
C LYS A 28 -2.67 -12.53 -4.81
N SER A 29 -1.50 -12.01 -5.21
CA SER A 29 -0.20 -12.54 -4.79
C SER A 29 0.05 -12.34 -3.29
N PHE A 30 -0.32 -11.16 -2.77
CA PHE A 30 -0.16 -10.78 -1.38
C PHE A 30 -1.10 -11.57 -0.47
N LYS A 31 -2.38 -11.66 -0.83
CA LYS A 31 -3.36 -12.50 -0.12
C LYS A 31 -2.96 -13.96 -0.07
N LYS A 32 -2.38 -14.49 -1.15
CA LYS A 32 -1.87 -15.87 -1.18
C LYS A 32 -0.67 -16.06 -0.24
N LYS A 33 0.21 -15.07 -0.10
CA LYS A 33 1.34 -15.11 0.86
C LYS A 33 0.82 -15.04 2.30
N TYR A 34 -0.07 -14.09 2.59
CA TYR A 34 -0.69 -13.93 3.89
C TYR A 34 -1.42 -15.20 4.34
N ASN A 35 -2.26 -15.81 3.49
CA ASN A 35 -2.98 -17.04 3.81
C ASN A 35 -2.09 -18.27 4.02
N LYS A 36 -0.82 -18.22 3.62
CA LYS A 36 0.16 -19.29 3.84
C LYS A 36 1.04 -19.06 5.07
N MET A 37 0.96 -17.89 5.69
CA MET A 37 1.70 -17.64 6.93
C MET A 37 1.16 -18.52 8.05
N ASN A 38 2.06 -18.99 8.90
CA ASN A 38 1.69 -19.66 10.13
C ASN A 38 1.36 -18.59 11.18
N ASP A 39 0.14 -18.62 11.72
CA ASP A 39 -0.32 -17.65 12.72
C ASP A 39 0.58 -17.64 13.98
N ASP A 40 1.18 -18.77 14.35
CA ASP A 40 2.09 -18.87 15.50
C ASP A 40 3.44 -18.16 15.28
N LEU A 41 3.79 -17.91 14.02
CA LEU A 41 5.03 -17.24 13.62
C LEU A 41 4.83 -15.77 13.24
N LYS A 42 3.59 -15.29 13.22
CA LYS A 42 3.31 -13.89 12.93
C LYS A 42 3.84 -13.00 14.05
N TRP A 43 4.24 -11.81 13.68
CA TRP A 43 4.82 -10.88 14.63
C TRP A 43 3.74 -10.24 15.49
N LYS A 44 3.63 -10.73 16.72
CA LYS A 44 2.74 -10.18 17.74
C LYS A 44 3.45 -9.12 18.59
N LEU A 45 2.94 -7.89 18.55
CA LEU A 45 3.39 -6.79 19.38
C LEU A 45 3.02 -7.07 20.85
N GLN A 46 4.00 -6.95 21.74
CA GLN A 46 3.82 -7.21 23.16
C GLN A 46 3.03 -6.10 23.85
N CYS A 47 3.17 -4.85 23.39
CA CYS A 47 2.50 -3.71 24.00
C CYS A 47 0.97 -3.72 23.81
N THR A 48 0.47 -4.16 22.65
CA THR A 48 -0.97 -4.14 22.32
C THR A 48 -1.56 -5.53 22.05
N GLY A 49 -0.72 -6.54 21.80
CA GLY A 49 -1.15 -7.86 21.34
C GLY A 49 -1.59 -7.91 19.87
N ARG A 50 -1.48 -6.80 19.13
CA ARG A 50 -1.79 -6.75 17.69
C ARG A 50 -0.74 -7.52 16.89
N VAL A 51 -1.19 -8.09 15.78
CA VAL A 51 -0.34 -8.83 14.85
C VAL A 51 0.01 -7.92 13.68
N VAL A 52 1.31 -7.70 13.45
CA VAL A 52 1.81 -6.74 12.46
C VAL A 52 1.36 -7.09 11.05
N GLU A 53 1.47 -8.36 10.65
CA GLU A 53 1.08 -8.82 9.32
C GLU A 53 -0.41 -8.67 9.07
N ASP A 54 -1.25 -8.89 10.09
CA ASP A 54 -2.71 -8.75 9.98
C ASP A 54 -3.10 -7.28 9.82
N VAL A 55 -2.45 -6.40 10.59
CA VAL A 55 -2.68 -4.95 10.51
C VAL A 55 -2.27 -4.42 9.15
N LEU A 56 -1.10 -4.82 8.64
CA LEU A 56 -0.63 -4.48 7.30
C LEU A 56 -1.57 -5.02 6.22
N PHE A 57 -2.00 -6.27 6.35
CA PHE A 57 -2.90 -6.88 5.38
C PHE A 57 -4.21 -6.10 5.25
N ASN A 58 -4.75 -5.66 6.38
CA ASN A 58 -5.98 -4.89 6.42
C ASN A 58 -5.79 -3.45 5.94
N SER A 59 -4.67 -2.80 6.27
CA SER A 59 -4.43 -1.39 5.89
C SER A 59 -4.22 -1.21 4.40
N ILE A 60 -3.60 -2.18 3.72
CA ILE A 60 -3.20 -2.04 2.32
C ILE A 60 -4.27 -2.53 1.34
N SER A 61 -5.38 -3.07 1.84
CA SER A 61 -6.49 -3.55 1.02
C SER A 61 -7.09 -2.48 0.09
N ASN A 62 -6.86 -1.20 0.38
CA ASN A 62 -7.34 -0.06 -0.42
C ASN A 62 -6.25 0.60 -1.28
N PHE A 63 -5.03 0.05 -1.33
CA PHE A 63 -3.92 0.66 -2.08
C PHE A 63 -4.09 0.38 -3.58
N THR A 64 -4.09 1.45 -4.38
CA THR A 64 -4.21 1.38 -5.85
C THR A 64 -2.86 1.26 -6.56
N SER A 65 -1.75 1.21 -5.81
CA SER A 65 -0.40 1.14 -6.35
C SER A 65 0.48 0.24 -5.50
N GLU A 66 1.55 -0.29 -6.11
CA GLU A 66 2.53 -1.11 -5.39
C GLU A 66 3.20 -0.31 -4.26
N HIS A 67 3.35 -0.96 -3.10
CA HIS A 67 3.99 -0.41 -1.91
C HIS A 67 4.84 -1.50 -1.25
N LEU A 68 5.91 -1.12 -0.52
CA LEU A 68 6.88 -2.06 0.07
C LEU A 68 6.23 -3.14 0.96
N VAL A 69 5.15 -2.76 1.62
CA VAL A 69 4.31 -3.61 2.48
C VAL A 69 3.63 -4.78 1.74
N HIS A 70 3.45 -4.72 0.41
CA HIS A 70 3.00 -5.87 -0.39
C HIS A 70 4.03 -7.02 -0.38
N SER A 71 5.26 -6.75 0.04
CA SER A 71 6.31 -7.74 0.28
C SER A 71 6.59 -7.98 1.77
N PHE A 72 5.73 -7.48 2.66
CA PHE A 72 5.96 -7.47 4.12
C PHE A 72 7.28 -6.80 4.51
N THR A 73 7.77 -5.88 3.68
CA THR A 73 8.92 -5.03 4.02
C THR A 73 8.42 -3.85 4.85
N ILE A 74 8.92 -3.73 6.07
CA ILE A 74 8.50 -2.73 7.05
C ILE A 74 9.58 -1.65 7.14
N ASP A 75 9.20 -0.41 6.85
CA ASP A 75 10.02 0.77 7.11
C ASP A 75 9.32 1.64 8.16
N ILE A 76 9.81 1.63 9.39
CA ILE A 76 9.25 2.40 10.51
C ILE A 76 9.16 3.92 10.24
N ASN A 77 9.93 4.43 9.29
CA ASN A 77 9.90 5.84 8.93
C ASN A 77 8.79 6.18 7.94
N ASP A 78 8.21 5.17 7.29
CA ASP A 78 7.12 5.31 6.34
C ASP A 78 5.91 6.00 6.99
N SER A 79 5.37 7.01 6.30
CA SER A 79 4.20 7.75 6.74
C SER A 79 2.98 6.84 6.91
N MET A 80 2.84 5.83 6.06
CA MET A 80 1.71 4.89 6.14
C MET A 80 1.74 4.10 7.45
N LEU A 81 2.92 3.63 7.86
CA LEU A 81 3.08 2.90 9.12
C LEU A 81 2.76 3.79 10.33
N LYS A 82 3.14 5.07 10.28
CA LYS A 82 2.81 6.06 11.30
C LYS A 82 1.33 6.38 11.43
N GLU A 83 0.54 6.17 10.37
CA GLU A 83 -0.92 6.33 10.40
C GLU A 83 -1.65 5.07 10.90
N VAL A 84 -1.05 3.89 10.70
CA VAL A 84 -1.68 2.59 11.00
C VAL A 84 -1.37 2.07 12.41
N TYR A 85 -0.20 2.44 12.94
CA TYR A 85 0.30 1.97 14.24
C TYR A 85 0.37 3.08 15.28
N PHE A 86 0.21 2.72 16.53
CA PHE A 86 0.40 3.64 17.65
C PHE A 86 1.88 3.95 17.88
N PRO A 87 2.22 5.11 18.47
CA PRO A 87 3.62 5.44 18.78
C PRO A 87 4.37 4.36 19.57
N ALA A 88 3.71 3.72 20.54
CA ALA A 88 4.30 2.64 21.34
C ALA A 88 4.55 1.36 20.53
N GLU A 89 3.69 1.08 19.54
CA GLU A 89 3.87 -0.05 18.62
C GLU A 89 5.06 0.19 17.70
N LEU A 90 5.17 1.42 17.17
CA LEU A 90 6.30 1.82 16.32
C LEU A 90 7.63 1.79 17.08
N GLU A 91 7.63 2.23 18.34
CA GLU A 91 8.80 2.14 19.22
C GLU A 91 9.22 0.68 19.46
N GLU A 92 8.25 -0.21 19.77
CA GLU A 92 8.53 -1.64 19.89
C GLU A 92 9.12 -2.20 18.58
N MET A 93 8.51 -1.86 17.45
CA MET A 93 8.94 -2.30 16.12
C MET A 93 10.35 -1.85 15.78
N ASP A 94 10.73 -0.62 16.10
CA ASP A 94 12.08 -0.06 15.91
C ASP A 94 13.13 -0.81 16.75
N ILE A 95 12.84 -1.03 18.04
CA ILE A 95 13.73 -1.75 18.97
C ILE A 95 13.98 -3.19 18.53
N THR A 96 12.97 -3.87 18.00
CA THR A 96 13.12 -5.25 17.50
C THR A 96 13.81 -5.34 16.16
N ASN A 97 13.78 -4.28 15.34
CA ASN A 97 14.45 -4.25 14.03
C ASN A 97 15.96 -4.00 14.17
N THR A 98 16.42 -3.52 15.34
CA THR A 98 17.83 -3.19 15.62
C THR A 98 18.64 -4.31 16.30
N LYS A 99 18.13 -5.55 16.37
CA LYS A 99 18.85 -6.71 16.93
C LYS A 99 19.23 -7.73 15.88
#